data_AF-A0A965LL09-F1
#
_entry.id   AF-A0A965LL09-F1
#
_cell.length_a   1.000
_cell.length_b   1.000
_cell.length_c   1.000
_cell.angle_alpha   90.00
_cell.angle_beta   90.00
_cell.angle_gamma   90.00
#
_symmetry.space_group_name_H-M   'P 1'
#
loop_
_entity.id
_entity.type
_entity.pdbx_description
1 polymer ?
#
loop_
_entity_poly.entity_id
_entity_poly.type
_entity_poly.pdbx_seq_one_letter_code
_entity_poly.pdbx_strand_id
1 'polypeptide(L)'
;MPEKLFACTPYRLETWLDCPKKYRYTYIDTPKPPRGGPWGHTSMGSAVHNALREWFTLAPDDRTPEKGAELVGKHWRNEGFRNEEQSERYRFRSQQWVRQYLKNVDPNVEPRGLERTVSATTEKLSLSGRVDRIDERGDELVIVDYKTGKRPPDESEAGGSLALAIYAIGAERTLRKKCRTVELHHLPSETTAVYHHDDASLARHVKRAESIAAEALAATAAGRFPATPGALCGYCDYARICSDADRAPAQPWAGLDEI
;
A
#
# COMPACT_ATOMS: atom_id res chain seq x y z
N MET A 1 -16.70 -16.36 27.44
CA MET A 1 -16.21 -16.64 26.08
C MET A 1 -15.15 -15.60 25.76
N PRO A 2 -13.98 -15.96 25.20
CA PRO A 2 -12.99 -14.96 24.83
C PRO A 2 -13.59 -13.99 23.81
N GLU A 3 -13.36 -12.70 24.00
CA GLU A 3 -13.84 -11.66 23.09
C GLU A 3 -13.18 -11.87 21.72
N LYS A 4 -13.98 -11.84 20.65
CA LYS A 4 -13.48 -12.09 19.29
C LYS A 4 -12.66 -10.89 18.83
N LEU A 5 -11.38 -11.10 18.56
CA LEU A 5 -10.50 -10.06 18.01
C LEU A 5 -11.08 -9.48 16.71
N PHE A 6 -11.03 -8.17 16.57
CA PHE A 6 -11.44 -7.51 15.34
C PHE A 6 -10.35 -7.69 14.28
N ALA A 7 -10.70 -8.45 13.23
CA ALA A 7 -9.82 -8.66 12.09
C ALA A 7 -9.82 -7.44 11.17
N CYS A 8 -8.67 -6.83 10.96
CA CYS A 8 -8.51 -5.69 10.05
C CYS A 8 -7.12 -5.64 9.40
N THR A 9 -7.06 -4.93 8.28
CA THR A 9 -5.83 -4.60 7.59
C THR A 9 -5.50 -3.12 7.82
N PRO A 10 -4.24 -2.68 7.66
CA PRO A 10 -3.92 -1.25 7.73
C PRO A 10 -4.79 -0.40 6.80
N TYR A 11 -5.02 -0.87 5.57
CA TYR A 11 -5.90 -0.21 4.61
C TYR A 11 -7.36 -0.07 5.11
N ARG A 12 -7.88 -1.05 5.86
CA ARG A 12 -9.22 -0.95 6.46
C ARG A 12 -9.29 0.16 7.53
N LEU A 13 -8.21 0.34 8.29
CA LEU A 13 -8.10 1.41 9.30
C LEU A 13 -7.92 2.78 8.62
N GLU A 14 -7.08 2.85 7.59
CA GLU A 14 -6.90 4.07 6.78
C GLU A 14 -8.21 4.47 6.07
N THR A 15 -8.99 3.51 5.57
CA THR A 15 -10.30 3.78 4.98
C THR A 15 -11.28 4.42 5.99
N TRP A 16 -11.19 4.04 7.27
CA TRP A 16 -11.96 4.70 8.34
C TRP A 16 -11.51 6.15 8.55
N LEU A 17 -10.19 6.37 8.63
CA LEU A 17 -9.61 7.69 8.78
C LEU A 17 -9.91 8.62 7.60
N ASP A 18 -9.92 8.09 6.36
CA ASP A 18 -10.30 8.84 5.17
C ASP A 18 -11.72 9.39 5.27
N CYS A 19 -12.68 8.51 5.59
CA CYS A 19 -14.09 8.85 5.75
C CYS A 19 -14.89 7.66 6.28
N PRO A 20 -15.57 7.77 7.45
CA PRO A 20 -16.44 6.71 7.97
C PRO A 20 -17.53 6.25 6.99
N LYS A 21 -18.07 7.15 6.17
CA LYS A 21 -19.07 6.80 5.14
C LYS A 21 -18.47 5.95 4.01
N LYS A 22 -17.22 6.23 3.59
CA LYS A 22 -16.46 5.37 2.66
C LYS A 22 -16.25 3.98 3.28
N TYR A 23 -15.83 3.93 4.55
CA TYR A 23 -15.68 2.67 5.28
C TYR A 23 -16.96 1.84 5.30
N ARG A 24 -18.12 2.47 5.58
CA ARG A 24 -19.43 1.81 5.52
C ARG A 24 -19.69 1.18 4.16
N TYR A 25 -19.53 1.95 3.09
CA TYR A 25 -19.74 1.46 1.72
C TYR A 25 -18.80 0.32 1.33
N THR A 26 -17.57 0.30 1.86
CA THR A 26 -16.59 -0.75 1.54
C THR A 26 -16.78 -2.04 2.34
N TYR A 27 -17.10 -1.93 3.63
CA TYR A 27 -16.99 -3.05 4.58
C TYR A 27 -18.30 -3.45 5.28
N ILE A 28 -19.34 -2.61 5.27
CA ILE A 28 -20.56 -2.83 6.05
C ILE A 28 -21.76 -3.11 5.16
N ASP A 29 -22.01 -2.25 4.16
CA ASP A 29 -23.21 -2.34 3.33
C ASP A 29 -23.22 -3.63 2.48
N THR A 30 -24.34 -4.35 2.51
CA THR A 30 -24.60 -5.55 1.73
C THR A 30 -26.02 -5.47 1.13
N PRO A 31 -26.20 -5.55 -0.21
CA PRO A 31 -25.17 -5.71 -1.24
C PRO A 31 -24.23 -4.49 -1.32
N LYS A 32 -23.01 -4.71 -1.82
CA LYS A 32 -22.03 -3.64 -1.94
C LYS A 32 -22.52 -2.55 -2.91
N PRO A 33 -22.47 -1.27 -2.53
CA PRO A 33 -22.80 -0.17 -3.42
C PRO A 33 -21.90 -0.16 -4.67
N PRO A 34 -22.39 0.35 -5.81
CA PRO A 34 -21.56 0.52 -6.99
C PRO A 34 -20.41 1.47 -6.68
N ARG A 35 -19.23 1.11 -7.17
CA ARG A 35 -17.99 1.87 -6.97
C ARG A 35 -17.37 2.25 -8.32
N GLY A 36 -16.51 3.25 -8.32
CA GLY A 36 -15.76 3.70 -9.48
C GLY A 36 -14.97 2.57 -10.15
N GLY A 37 -14.66 2.77 -11.42
CA GLY A 37 -13.76 1.87 -12.16
C GLY A 37 -12.32 1.93 -11.64
N PRO A 38 -11.45 1.04 -12.12
CA PRO A 38 -10.03 1.02 -11.74
C PRO A 38 -9.35 2.36 -12.05
N TRP A 39 -8.50 2.83 -11.15
CA TRP A 39 -7.69 4.04 -11.37
C TRP A 39 -6.41 3.69 -12.14
N GLY A 40 -6.04 4.51 -13.14
CA GLY A 40 -4.85 4.24 -13.95
C GLY A 40 -3.55 4.17 -13.13
N HIS A 41 -3.42 5.02 -12.11
CA HIS A 41 -2.25 4.99 -11.21
C HIS A 41 -2.19 3.72 -10.34
N THR A 42 -3.35 3.12 -10.01
CA THR A 42 -3.41 1.83 -9.29
C THR A 42 -3.02 0.69 -10.22
N SER A 43 -3.50 0.69 -11.47
CA SER A 43 -3.10 -0.30 -12.50
C SER A 43 -1.59 -0.26 -12.75
N MET A 44 -1.03 0.94 -12.91
CA MET A 44 0.40 1.18 -13.06
C MET A 44 1.21 0.67 -11.87
N GLY A 45 0.81 1.05 -10.65
CA GLY A 45 1.47 0.59 -9.41
C GLY A 45 1.45 -0.93 -9.31
N SER A 46 0.31 -1.57 -9.56
CA SER A 46 0.22 -3.04 -9.52
C SER A 46 1.13 -3.72 -10.54
N ALA A 47 1.25 -3.20 -11.76
CA ALA A 47 2.15 -3.75 -12.76
C ALA A 47 3.62 -3.70 -12.31
N VAL A 48 4.01 -2.58 -11.69
CA VAL A 48 5.35 -2.38 -11.15
C VAL A 48 5.66 -3.31 -9.97
N HIS A 49 4.75 -3.44 -8.99
CA HIS A 49 4.94 -4.36 -7.86
C HIS A 49 5.04 -5.82 -8.34
N ASN A 50 4.17 -6.23 -9.26
CA ASN A 50 4.20 -7.59 -9.82
C ASN A 50 5.50 -7.86 -10.60
N ALA A 51 6.00 -6.88 -11.34
CA ALA A 51 7.27 -6.99 -12.06
C ALA A 51 8.45 -7.16 -11.11
N LEU A 52 8.55 -6.32 -10.07
CA LEU A 52 9.62 -6.41 -9.08
C LEU A 52 9.55 -7.72 -8.29
N ARG A 53 8.34 -8.14 -7.89
CA ARG A 53 8.13 -9.44 -7.23
C ARG A 53 8.62 -10.58 -8.11
N GLU A 54 8.21 -10.65 -9.37
CA GLU A 54 8.62 -11.72 -10.28
C GLU A 54 10.13 -11.68 -10.53
N TRP A 55 10.73 -10.50 -10.66
CA TRP A 55 12.18 -10.35 -10.84
C TRP A 55 12.97 -11.03 -9.72
N PHE A 56 12.59 -10.83 -8.45
CA PHE A 56 13.23 -11.52 -7.32
C PHE A 56 12.95 -13.04 -7.26
N THR A 57 12.06 -13.59 -8.10
CA THR A 57 11.86 -15.05 -8.21
C THR A 57 12.67 -15.70 -9.32
N LEU A 58 13.30 -14.89 -10.19
CA LEU A 58 14.19 -15.39 -11.24
C LEU A 58 15.49 -15.93 -10.65
N ALA A 59 16.21 -16.74 -11.44
CA ALA A 59 17.60 -17.09 -11.13
C ALA A 59 18.48 -15.83 -11.13
N PRO A 60 19.52 -15.74 -10.27
CA PRO A 60 20.37 -14.55 -10.21
C PRO A 60 20.94 -14.08 -11.56
N ASP A 61 21.32 -15.01 -12.44
CA ASP A 61 21.86 -14.68 -13.78
C ASP A 61 20.81 -14.03 -14.70
N ASP A 62 19.52 -14.30 -14.46
CA ASP A 62 18.39 -13.72 -15.23
C ASP A 62 17.89 -12.39 -14.63
N ARG A 63 18.36 -12.02 -13.43
CA ARG A 63 17.96 -10.81 -12.71
C ARG A 63 18.68 -9.58 -13.28
N THR A 64 18.35 -9.22 -14.51
CA THR A 64 18.87 -8.01 -15.17
C THR A 64 17.87 -6.85 -15.09
N PRO A 65 18.33 -5.59 -15.10
CA PRO A 65 17.46 -4.42 -15.19
C PRO A 65 16.51 -4.45 -16.40
N GLU A 66 17.00 -4.93 -17.54
CA GLU A 66 16.23 -5.11 -18.77
C GLU A 66 15.11 -6.13 -18.58
N LYS A 67 15.38 -7.24 -17.88
CA LYS A 67 14.35 -8.22 -17.57
C LYS A 67 13.26 -7.64 -16.68
N GLY A 68 13.61 -6.83 -15.69
CA GLY A 68 12.64 -6.11 -14.87
C GLY A 68 11.73 -5.19 -15.69
N ALA A 69 12.29 -4.45 -16.65
CA ALA A 69 11.51 -3.61 -17.56
C ALA A 69 10.59 -4.43 -18.49
N GLU A 70 11.03 -5.58 -18.97
CA GLU A 70 10.19 -6.51 -19.74
C GLU A 70 8.99 -6.97 -18.90
N LEU A 71 9.22 -7.34 -17.63
CA LEU A 71 8.20 -7.80 -16.70
C LEU A 71 7.13 -6.75 -16.40
N VAL A 72 7.47 -5.45 -16.38
CA VAL A 72 6.46 -4.39 -16.30
C VAL A 72 5.50 -4.47 -17.48
N GLY A 73 6.02 -4.72 -18.69
CA GLY A 73 5.21 -4.89 -19.88
C GLY A 73 4.32 -6.14 -19.81
N LYS A 74 4.83 -7.25 -19.26
CA LYS A 74 4.07 -8.49 -19.02
C LYS A 74 2.89 -8.29 -18.09
N HIS A 75 3.07 -7.50 -17.01
CA HIS A 75 2.05 -7.28 -15.99
C HIS A 75 1.17 -6.04 -16.25
N TRP A 76 1.38 -5.33 -17.36
CA TRP A 76 0.68 -4.10 -17.67
C TRP A 76 -0.81 -4.32 -17.95
N ARG A 77 -1.65 -3.41 -17.46
CA ARG A 77 -3.10 -3.39 -17.72
C ARG A 77 -3.51 -1.98 -18.14
N ASN A 78 -4.29 -1.88 -19.22
CA ASN A 78 -4.79 -0.60 -19.76
C ASN A 78 -6.00 -0.03 -18.99
N GLU A 79 -6.39 -0.68 -17.90
CA GLU A 79 -7.52 -0.29 -17.05
C GLU A 79 -7.29 1.07 -16.37
N GLY A 80 -8.25 2.00 -16.50
CA GLY A 80 -8.23 3.30 -15.82
C GLY A 80 -7.46 4.42 -16.52
N PHE A 81 -6.82 4.14 -17.65
CA PHE A 81 -6.19 5.15 -18.51
C PHE A 81 -7.23 5.82 -19.41
N ARG A 82 -6.93 7.05 -19.86
CA ARG A 82 -7.79 7.83 -20.76
C ARG A 82 -7.93 7.18 -22.13
N ASN A 83 -6.80 6.72 -22.68
CA ASN A 83 -6.67 6.14 -24.02
C ASN A 83 -5.38 5.31 -24.09
N GLU A 84 -5.19 4.60 -25.22
CA GLU A 84 -4.01 3.75 -25.44
C GLU A 84 -2.71 4.54 -25.37
N GLU A 85 -2.67 5.74 -25.96
CA GLU A 85 -1.48 6.62 -25.96
C GLU A 85 -1.01 6.96 -24.53
N GLN A 86 -1.93 7.34 -23.64
CA GLN A 86 -1.58 7.60 -22.24
C GLN A 86 -1.10 6.32 -21.55
N SER A 87 -1.74 5.19 -21.83
CA SER A 87 -1.35 3.89 -21.28
C SER A 87 0.07 3.50 -21.69
N GLU A 88 0.38 3.56 -22.99
CA GLU A 88 1.70 3.25 -23.55
C GLU A 88 2.78 4.18 -22.99
N ARG A 89 2.48 5.48 -22.86
CA ARG A 89 3.39 6.45 -22.25
C ARG A 89 3.75 6.08 -20.82
N TYR A 90 2.75 5.75 -19.99
CA TYR A 90 3.00 5.37 -18.60
C TYR A 90 3.61 3.97 -18.46
N ARG A 91 3.32 3.05 -19.38
CA ARG A 91 4.00 1.76 -19.49
C ARG A 91 5.49 1.99 -19.71
N PHE A 92 5.84 2.76 -20.74
CA PHE A 92 7.23 3.08 -21.04
C PHE A 92 7.93 3.75 -19.86
N ARG A 93 7.31 4.76 -19.22
CA ARG A 93 7.88 5.39 -18.01
C ARG A 93 8.10 4.40 -16.88
N SER A 94 7.15 3.52 -16.61
CA SER A 94 7.25 2.51 -15.55
C SER A 94 8.36 1.49 -15.83
N GLN A 95 8.55 1.12 -17.10
CA GLN A 95 9.68 0.30 -17.53
C GLN A 95 11.01 1.01 -17.27
N GLN A 96 11.10 2.32 -17.54
CA GLN A 96 12.30 3.11 -17.23
C GLN A 96 12.57 3.16 -15.73
N TRP A 97 11.56 3.41 -14.90
CA TRP A 97 11.72 3.45 -13.45
C TRP A 97 12.22 2.14 -12.89
N VAL A 98 11.61 1.01 -13.28
CA VAL A 98 12.04 -0.33 -12.83
C VAL A 98 13.45 -0.64 -13.30
N ARG A 99 13.79 -0.32 -14.57
CA ARG A 99 15.14 -0.50 -15.09
C ARG A 99 16.17 0.29 -14.28
N GLN A 100 15.91 1.56 -14.01
CA GLN A 100 16.85 2.41 -13.28
C GLN A 100 17.02 1.95 -11.83
N TYR A 101 15.91 1.67 -11.15
CA TYR A 101 15.92 1.12 -9.80
C TYR A 101 16.76 -0.17 -9.69
N LEU A 102 16.55 -1.12 -10.61
CA LEU A 102 17.24 -2.41 -10.58
C LEU A 102 18.73 -2.36 -10.93
N LYS A 103 19.24 -1.28 -11.55
CA LYS A 103 20.70 -1.11 -11.74
C LYS A 103 21.47 -1.02 -10.43
N ASN A 104 20.80 -0.56 -9.38
CA ASN A 104 21.39 -0.35 -8.05
C ASN A 104 21.02 -1.47 -7.07
N VAL A 105 20.30 -2.52 -7.53
CA VAL A 105 19.93 -3.68 -6.73
C VAL A 105 20.90 -4.80 -7.03
N ASP A 106 21.54 -5.37 -6.00
CA ASP A 106 22.35 -6.56 -6.16
C ASP A 106 21.44 -7.76 -6.54
N PRO A 107 21.64 -8.38 -7.72
CA PRO A 107 20.82 -9.50 -8.16
C PRO A 107 20.96 -10.75 -7.28
N ASN A 108 22.02 -10.85 -6.48
CA ASN A 108 22.24 -11.99 -5.59
C ASN A 108 21.54 -11.85 -4.23
N VAL A 109 20.95 -10.68 -3.94
CA VAL A 109 20.17 -10.51 -2.72
C VAL A 109 18.92 -11.35 -2.81
N GLU A 110 18.73 -12.23 -1.81
CA GLU A 110 17.53 -13.03 -1.64
C GLU A 110 16.66 -12.40 -0.55
N PRO A 111 15.50 -11.81 -0.89
CA PRO A 111 14.58 -11.30 0.10
C PRO A 111 14.05 -12.43 0.98
N ARG A 112 13.91 -12.15 2.27
CA ARG A 112 13.32 -13.08 3.24
C ARG A 112 11.83 -13.35 2.97
N GLY A 113 11.16 -12.40 2.32
CA GLY A 113 9.78 -12.53 1.86
C GLY A 113 9.46 -11.59 0.71
N LEU A 114 8.60 -12.05 -0.20
CA LEU A 114 8.06 -11.30 -1.32
C LEU A 114 6.53 -11.42 -1.30
N GLU A 115 5.81 -10.30 -1.38
CA GLU A 115 4.35 -10.26 -1.29
C GLU A 115 3.82 -11.12 -0.12
N ARG A 116 4.55 -11.10 1.01
CA ARG A 116 4.34 -12.03 2.11
C ARG A 116 3.29 -11.48 3.06
N THR A 117 2.28 -12.29 3.37
CA THR A 117 1.35 -11.95 4.44
C THR A 117 2.04 -12.06 5.79
N VAL A 118 1.98 -10.98 6.55
CA VAL A 118 2.41 -10.92 7.95
C VAL A 118 1.21 -10.60 8.82
N SER A 119 1.24 -11.06 10.06
CA SER A 119 0.17 -10.81 11.01
C SER A 119 0.69 -10.49 12.39
N ALA A 120 -0.06 -9.65 13.09
CA ALA A 120 0.16 -9.31 14.48
C ALA A 120 -1.19 -9.32 15.20
N THR A 121 -1.22 -9.87 16.41
CA THR A 121 -2.38 -9.83 17.28
C THR A 121 -2.13 -8.86 18.44
N THR A 122 -3.16 -8.12 18.83
CA THR A 122 -3.18 -7.39 20.08
C THR A 122 -4.24 -8.01 20.99
N GLU A 123 -4.49 -7.41 22.14
CA GLU A 123 -5.62 -7.82 22.99
C GLU A 123 -6.98 -7.61 22.30
N LYS A 124 -7.03 -6.69 21.31
CA LYS A 124 -8.27 -6.26 20.66
C LYS A 124 -8.32 -6.58 19.17
N LEU A 125 -7.16 -6.68 18.52
CA LEU A 125 -7.06 -6.75 17.06
C LEU A 125 -6.36 -8.00 16.56
N SER A 126 -6.80 -8.47 15.41
CA SER A 126 -6.03 -9.36 14.55
C SER A 126 -5.66 -8.59 13.30
N LEU A 127 -4.46 -8.02 13.30
CA LEU A 127 -3.92 -7.24 12.19
C LEU A 127 -3.21 -8.15 11.20
N SER A 128 -3.51 -7.98 9.92
CA SER A 128 -2.77 -8.63 8.85
C SER A 128 -2.58 -7.72 7.65
N GLY A 129 -1.53 -7.97 6.89
CA GLY A 129 -1.29 -7.27 5.65
C GLY A 129 -0.22 -7.95 4.83
N ARG A 130 -0.05 -7.49 3.60
CA ARG A 130 0.88 -8.07 2.65
C ARG A 130 2.01 -7.08 2.41
N VAL A 131 3.23 -7.53 2.67
CA VAL A 131 4.44 -6.72 2.51
C VAL A 131 5.01 -6.97 1.12
N ASP A 132 5.35 -5.91 0.38
CA ASP A 132 5.93 -6.03 -0.97
C ASP A 132 7.23 -6.84 -0.94
N ARG A 133 8.18 -6.42 -0.09
CA ARG A 133 9.46 -7.10 0.12
C ARG A 133 9.90 -7.01 1.58
N ILE A 134 10.45 -8.11 2.10
CA ILE A 134 11.10 -8.19 3.40
C ILE A 134 12.55 -8.59 3.14
N ASP A 135 13.49 -7.70 3.43
CA ASP A 135 14.92 -8.00 3.34
C ASP A 135 15.46 -8.47 4.70
N GLU A 136 16.59 -9.17 4.68
CA GLU A 136 17.36 -9.50 5.88
C GLU A 136 18.74 -8.83 5.78
N ARG A 137 19.06 -7.97 6.74
CA ARG A 137 20.32 -7.21 6.78
C ARG A 137 21.00 -7.47 8.12
N GLY A 138 21.98 -8.36 8.12
CA GLY A 138 22.57 -8.87 9.36
C GLY A 138 21.53 -9.58 10.23
N ASP A 139 21.36 -9.11 11.47
CA ASP A 139 20.46 -9.72 12.45
C ASP A 139 19.05 -9.12 12.48
N GLU A 140 18.71 -8.25 11.53
CA GLU A 140 17.41 -7.60 11.46
C GLU A 140 16.73 -7.74 10.10
N LEU A 141 15.40 -7.74 10.14
CA LEU A 141 14.53 -7.66 8.98
C LEU A 141 14.22 -6.21 8.64
N VAL A 142 14.08 -5.93 7.35
CA VAL A 142 13.70 -4.61 6.83
C VAL A 142 12.44 -4.74 5.99
N ILE A 143 11.42 -3.95 6.30
CA ILE A 143 10.21 -3.84 5.48
C ILE A 143 10.49 -2.87 4.34
N VAL A 144 10.26 -3.30 3.10
CA VAL A 144 10.38 -2.46 1.92
C VAL A 144 9.03 -2.39 1.23
N ASP A 145 8.59 -1.17 0.95
CA ASP A 145 7.38 -0.86 0.20
C ASP A 145 7.71 0.04 -1.00
N TYR A 146 7.20 -0.33 -2.17
CA TYR A 146 7.50 0.37 -3.42
C TYR A 146 6.49 1.49 -3.66
N LYS A 147 7.00 2.67 -4.02
CA LYS A 147 6.18 3.86 -4.32
C LYS A 147 6.39 4.31 -5.77
N THR A 148 5.27 4.52 -6.46
CA THR A 148 5.18 5.01 -7.85
C THR A 148 4.43 6.35 -7.95
N GLY A 149 4.25 7.02 -6.82
CA GLY A 149 3.57 8.31 -6.73
C GLY A 149 4.36 9.44 -7.42
N LYS A 150 3.78 10.65 -7.44
CA LYS A 150 4.45 11.81 -8.06
C LYS A 150 5.54 12.40 -7.18
N ARG A 151 5.31 12.44 -5.85
CA ARG A 151 6.23 13.04 -4.89
C ARG A 151 6.99 11.93 -4.15
N PRO A 152 8.32 12.05 -4.01
CA PRO A 152 9.07 11.14 -3.18
C PRO A 152 8.60 11.26 -1.73
N PRO A 153 8.43 10.13 -1.01
CA PRO A 153 8.14 10.15 0.40
C PRO A 153 9.37 10.59 1.20
N ASP A 154 9.15 11.12 2.39
CA ASP A 154 10.20 11.43 3.36
C ASP A 154 10.23 10.48 4.56
N GLU A 155 11.22 10.66 5.44
CA GLU A 155 11.38 9.88 6.68
C GLU A 155 10.17 9.97 7.61
N SER A 156 9.50 11.14 7.67
CA SER A 156 8.31 11.34 8.50
C SER A 156 7.12 10.54 7.96
N GLU A 157 6.96 10.46 6.64
CA GLU A 157 5.95 9.60 6.01
C GLU A 157 6.23 8.11 6.26
N ALA A 158 7.49 7.68 6.20
CA ALA A 158 7.88 6.30 6.53
C ALA A 158 7.58 5.97 8.00
N GLY A 159 8.02 6.81 8.95
CA GLY A 159 7.81 6.58 10.38
C GLY A 159 6.37 6.80 10.86
N GLY A 160 5.59 7.63 10.17
CA GLY A 160 4.18 7.91 10.44
C GLY A 160 3.21 6.88 9.85
N SER A 161 3.68 6.00 8.96
CA SER A 161 2.87 5.00 8.28
C SER A 161 2.39 3.90 9.23
N LEU A 162 1.06 3.83 9.40
CA LEU A 162 0.43 2.78 10.19
C LEU A 162 0.66 1.40 9.55
N ALA A 163 0.61 1.32 8.21
CA ALA A 163 0.84 0.09 7.48
C ALA A 163 2.24 -0.47 7.71
N LEU A 164 3.29 0.35 7.53
CA LEU A 164 4.67 -0.11 7.69
C LEU A 164 4.98 -0.54 9.13
N ALA A 165 4.48 0.20 10.13
CA ALA A 165 4.66 -0.17 11.52
C ALA A 165 4.00 -1.53 11.84
N ILE A 166 2.78 -1.77 11.34
CA ILE A 166 2.10 -3.05 11.48
C ILE A 166 2.85 -4.16 10.74
N TYR A 167 3.42 -3.87 9.57
CA TYR A 167 4.22 -4.82 8.82
C TYR A 167 5.50 -5.21 9.56
N ALA A 168 6.20 -4.26 10.17
CA ALA A 168 7.39 -4.55 10.98
C ALA A 168 7.05 -5.45 12.18
N ILE A 169 6.01 -5.11 12.94
CA ILE A 169 5.53 -5.93 14.07
C ILE A 169 5.10 -7.33 13.60
N GLY A 170 4.37 -7.38 12.49
CA GLY A 170 3.89 -8.64 11.93
C GLY A 170 5.03 -9.53 11.42
N ALA A 171 6.00 -8.94 10.73
CA ALA A 171 7.18 -9.65 10.22
C ALA A 171 8.01 -10.21 11.37
N GLU A 172 8.23 -9.43 12.43
CA GLU A 172 8.98 -9.89 13.60
C GLU A 172 8.35 -11.14 14.23
N ARG A 173 7.03 -11.14 14.40
CA ARG A 173 6.30 -12.28 14.98
C ARG A 173 6.25 -13.48 14.03
N THR A 174 5.98 -13.23 12.76
CA THR A 174 5.81 -14.27 11.73
C THR A 174 7.13 -14.97 11.43
N LEU A 175 8.24 -14.22 11.41
CA LEU A 175 9.56 -14.70 11.03
C LEU A 175 10.51 -14.92 12.23
N ARG A 176 10.07 -14.55 13.45
CA ARG A 176 10.83 -14.71 14.71
C ARG A 176 12.23 -14.07 14.67
N LYS A 177 12.34 -12.91 14.03
CA LYS A 177 13.58 -12.12 13.89
C LYS A 177 13.24 -10.64 14.01
N LYS A 178 14.09 -9.85 14.67
CA LYS A 178 13.82 -8.42 14.93
C LYS A 178 13.51 -7.67 13.65
N CYS A 179 12.53 -6.77 13.70
CA CYS A 179 12.19 -5.90 12.58
C CYS A 179 11.86 -4.49 13.10
N ARG A 180 12.74 -3.54 12.79
CA ARG A 180 12.64 -2.14 13.24
C ARG A 180 12.76 -1.13 12.11
N THR A 181 13.46 -1.48 11.04
CA THR A 181 13.64 -0.60 9.88
C THR A 181 12.52 -0.80 8.86
N VAL A 182 11.96 0.32 8.39
CA VAL A 182 10.99 0.36 7.30
C VAL A 182 11.47 1.33 6.24
N GLU A 183 11.24 0.99 4.98
CA GLU A 183 11.73 1.73 3.83
C GLU A 183 10.64 1.94 2.78
N LEU A 184 10.59 3.16 2.25
CA LEU A 184 9.77 3.54 1.10
C LEU A 184 10.68 3.81 -0.09
N HIS A 185 10.69 2.89 -1.04
CA HIS A 185 11.51 2.97 -2.24
C HIS A 185 10.72 3.70 -3.32
N HIS A 186 11.09 4.93 -3.63
CA HIS A 186 10.40 5.73 -4.63
C HIS A 186 11.04 5.55 -6.00
N LEU A 187 10.40 4.74 -6.83
CA LEU A 187 10.91 4.34 -8.14
C LEU A 187 11.10 5.51 -9.10
N PRO A 188 10.20 6.51 -9.18
CA PRO A 188 10.38 7.62 -10.12
C PRO A 188 11.58 8.52 -9.85
N SER A 189 12.00 8.70 -8.58
CA SER A 189 13.13 9.56 -8.21
C SER A 189 14.37 8.78 -7.75
N GLU A 190 14.29 7.45 -7.67
CA GLU A 190 15.36 6.57 -7.19
C GLU A 190 15.80 6.86 -5.74
N THR A 191 14.95 7.55 -4.96
CA THR A 191 15.22 7.87 -3.55
C THR A 191 14.56 6.88 -2.63
N THR A 192 15.19 6.62 -1.48
CA THR A 192 14.63 5.78 -0.42
C THR A 192 14.46 6.59 0.86
N ALA A 193 13.23 6.64 1.38
CA ALA A 193 12.99 7.13 2.73
C ALA A 193 13.10 5.96 3.71
N VAL A 194 13.89 6.13 4.76
CA VAL A 194 14.18 5.10 5.76
C VAL A 194 13.74 5.63 7.11
N TYR A 195 13.07 4.80 7.91
CA TYR A 195 12.78 5.10 9.30
C TYR A 195 13.11 3.89 10.18
N HIS A 196 13.73 4.14 11.33
CA HIS A 196 14.04 3.12 12.33
C HIS A 196 13.13 3.29 13.55
N HIS A 197 12.21 2.35 13.74
CA HIS A 197 11.34 2.32 14.90
C HIS A 197 12.08 1.90 16.18
N ASP A 198 11.74 2.52 17.30
CA ASP A 198 11.95 1.95 18.64
C ASP A 198 10.67 1.26 19.16
N ASP A 199 10.77 0.55 20.28
CA ASP A 199 9.63 -0.14 20.90
C ASP A 199 8.48 0.83 21.26
N ALA A 200 8.84 2.06 21.68
CA ALA A 200 7.86 3.07 22.04
C ALA A 200 7.04 3.54 20.83
N SER A 201 7.67 3.76 19.68
CA SER A 201 7.03 4.17 18.43
C SER A 201 6.12 3.08 17.86
N LEU A 202 6.55 1.81 17.90
CA LEU A 202 5.69 0.68 17.51
C LEU A 202 4.49 0.55 18.45
N ALA A 203 4.69 0.68 19.76
CA ALA A 203 3.60 0.67 20.73
C ALA A 203 2.60 1.82 20.51
N ARG A 204 3.05 3.01 20.09
CA ARG A 204 2.16 4.11 19.69
C ARG A 204 1.31 3.76 18.48
N HIS A 205 1.88 3.14 17.46
CA HIS A 205 1.13 2.69 16.26
C HIS A 205 0.10 1.62 16.59
N VAL A 206 0.43 0.67 17.47
CA VAL A 206 -0.53 -0.34 17.97
C VAL A 206 -1.70 0.33 18.68
N LYS A 207 -1.45 1.24 19.62
CA LYS A 207 -2.50 1.98 20.33
C LYS A 207 -3.37 2.80 19.38
N ARG A 208 -2.75 3.44 18.37
CA ARG A 208 -3.47 4.18 17.33
C ARG A 208 -4.39 3.24 16.52
N ALA A 209 -3.91 2.07 16.10
CA ALA A 209 -4.72 1.08 15.39
C ALA A 209 -5.92 0.62 16.25
N GLU A 210 -5.70 0.36 17.54
CA GLU A 210 -6.76 -0.03 18.48
C GLU A 210 -7.82 1.06 18.67
N SER A 211 -7.41 2.33 18.77
CA SER A 211 -8.35 3.47 18.86
C SER A 211 -9.23 3.56 17.62
N ILE A 212 -8.61 3.51 16.43
CA ILE A 212 -9.31 3.59 15.15
C ILE A 212 -10.32 2.44 15.02
N ALA A 213 -9.90 1.23 15.37
CA ALA A 213 -10.78 0.07 15.32
C ALA A 213 -11.94 0.17 16.31
N ALA A 214 -11.69 0.67 17.53
CA ALA A 214 -12.74 0.88 18.53
C ALA A 214 -13.78 1.90 18.04
N GLU A 215 -13.35 3.01 17.43
CA GLU A 215 -14.23 3.99 16.81
C GLU A 215 -15.07 3.37 15.68
N ALA A 216 -14.43 2.63 14.78
CA ALA A 216 -15.12 1.97 13.67
C ALA A 216 -16.15 0.93 14.15
N LEU A 217 -15.84 0.19 15.22
CA LEU A 217 -16.75 -0.77 15.84
C LEU A 217 -17.93 -0.07 16.52
N ALA A 218 -17.68 0.99 17.29
CA ALA A 218 -18.73 1.78 17.93
C ALA A 218 -19.69 2.39 16.90
N ALA A 219 -19.15 2.93 15.81
CA ALA A 219 -19.94 3.44 14.69
C ALA A 219 -20.77 2.37 14.00
N THR A 220 -20.21 1.16 13.83
CA THR A 220 -20.91 0.00 13.29
C THR A 220 -22.07 -0.42 14.19
N ALA A 221 -21.84 -0.51 15.50
CA ALA A 221 -22.89 -0.84 16.47
C ALA A 221 -24.00 0.23 16.51
N ALA A 222 -23.63 1.51 16.37
CA ALA A 222 -24.58 2.62 16.35
C ALA A 222 -25.26 2.84 14.99
N GLY A 223 -24.79 2.20 13.91
CA GLY A 223 -25.24 2.44 12.53
C GLY A 223 -24.95 3.86 12.03
N ARG A 224 -23.97 4.57 12.62
CA ARG A 224 -23.66 5.98 12.32
C ARG A 224 -22.28 6.13 11.70
N PHE A 225 -22.26 6.58 10.45
CA PHE A 225 -21.05 6.74 9.64
C PHE A 225 -21.03 8.15 9.03
N PRO A 226 -20.68 9.19 9.82
CA PRO A 226 -20.66 10.56 9.32
C PRO A 226 -19.64 10.68 8.18
N ALA A 227 -20.02 11.37 7.11
CA ALA A 227 -19.07 11.69 6.04
C ALA A 227 -18.05 12.74 6.52
N THR A 228 -16.85 12.68 5.97
CA THR A 228 -15.77 13.64 6.21
C THR A 228 -15.35 14.25 4.86
N PRO A 229 -16.19 15.14 4.28
CA PRO A 229 -15.90 15.71 2.95
C PRO A 229 -14.59 16.48 2.92
N GLY A 230 -13.91 16.45 1.77
CA GLY A 230 -12.63 17.13 1.57
C GLY A 230 -11.98 16.81 0.23
N ALA A 231 -10.69 17.14 0.09
CA ALA A 231 -9.93 16.93 -1.15
C ALA A 231 -10.01 15.49 -1.69
N LEU A 232 -10.10 14.50 -0.81
CA LEU A 232 -10.19 13.08 -1.17
C LEU A 232 -11.53 12.68 -1.80
N CYS A 233 -12.60 13.47 -1.65
CA CYS A 233 -13.89 13.16 -2.27
C CYS A 233 -13.78 13.06 -3.80
N GLY A 234 -12.94 13.87 -4.44
CA GLY A 234 -12.72 13.78 -5.89
C GLY A 234 -12.12 12.43 -6.31
N TYR A 235 -11.33 11.78 -5.44
CA TYR A 235 -10.68 10.50 -5.70
C TYR A 235 -11.36 9.31 -5.00
N CYS A 236 -12.53 9.54 -4.38
CA CYS A 236 -13.25 8.48 -3.68
C CYS A 236 -14.02 7.61 -4.69
N ASP A 237 -13.83 6.29 -4.61
CA ASP A 237 -14.55 5.31 -5.44
C ASP A 237 -16.09 5.45 -5.36
N TYR A 238 -16.63 6.01 -4.28
CA TYR A 238 -18.07 6.17 -4.08
C TYR A 238 -18.58 7.59 -4.34
N ALA A 239 -17.73 8.51 -4.81
CA ALA A 239 -18.09 9.91 -5.00
C ALA A 239 -19.33 10.10 -5.89
N ARG A 240 -19.55 9.21 -6.86
CA ARG A 240 -20.71 9.25 -7.78
C ARG A 240 -22.05 8.94 -7.09
N ILE A 241 -22.04 8.26 -5.95
CA ILE A 241 -23.25 7.85 -5.22
C ILE A 241 -23.34 8.47 -3.82
N CYS A 242 -22.28 9.13 -3.36
CA CYS A 242 -22.23 9.73 -2.04
C CYS A 242 -22.89 11.11 -2.07
N SER A 243 -24.02 11.25 -1.37
CA SER A 243 -24.74 12.53 -1.21
C SER A 243 -23.90 13.64 -0.57
N ASP A 244 -22.85 13.28 0.17
CA ASP A 244 -22.07 14.21 0.99
C ASP A 244 -20.71 14.53 0.34
N ALA A 245 -20.47 14.07 -0.90
CA ALA A 245 -19.24 14.40 -1.61
C ALA A 245 -19.20 15.91 -1.91
N ASP A 246 -18.12 16.58 -1.50
CA ASP A 246 -17.92 18.01 -1.70
C ASP A 246 -17.17 18.35 -3.01
N ARG A 247 -16.86 17.35 -3.82
CA ARG A 247 -16.15 17.49 -5.09
C ARG A 247 -16.74 16.57 -6.15
N ALA A 248 -16.68 17.03 -7.40
CA ALA A 248 -17.00 16.18 -8.53
C ALA A 248 -16.03 14.97 -8.58
N PRO A 249 -16.53 13.76 -8.88
CA PRO A 249 -15.68 12.59 -9.08
C PRO A 249 -14.66 12.84 -10.19
N ALA A 250 -13.38 12.69 -9.87
CA ALA A 250 -12.30 12.78 -10.83
C ALA A 250 -12.38 11.63 -11.84
N GLN A 251 -11.80 11.86 -13.01
CA GLN A 251 -11.66 10.79 -14.00
C GLN A 251 -10.62 9.77 -13.52
N PRO A 252 -10.76 8.47 -13.87
CA PRO A 252 -9.82 7.43 -13.43
C PRO A 252 -8.34 7.69 -13.76
N TRP A 253 -8.08 8.51 -14.78
CA TRP A 253 -6.74 8.91 -15.22
C TRP A 253 -6.26 10.24 -14.61
N ALA A 254 -7.04 10.93 -13.79
CA ALA A 254 -6.71 12.28 -13.28
C ALA A 254 -5.45 12.31 -12.38
N GLY A 255 -5.09 11.17 -11.78
CA GLY A 255 -3.84 11.03 -11.01
C GLY A 255 -2.58 10.90 -11.89
N LEU A 256 -2.75 10.75 -13.20
CA LEU A 256 -1.69 10.57 -14.18
C LEU A 256 -1.68 11.80 -15.09
N ASP A 257 -0.66 12.66 -14.92
CA ASP A 257 -0.57 13.91 -15.68
C ASP A 257 -0.59 13.68 -17.20
N GLU A 258 -1.20 14.65 -17.87
CA GLU A 258 -0.86 15.08 -19.22
C GLU A 258 0.26 16.12 -19.04
N ILE A 259 1.51 15.70 -19.23
CA ILE A 259 2.61 16.64 -19.50
C ILE A 259 2.55 16.94 -20.99
#